data_AF-A0A8X7T6A2-F1
#
_entry.id   AF-A0A8X7T6A2-F1
#
_cell.length_a   1.000
_cell.length_b   1.000
_cell.length_c   1.000
_cell.angle_alpha   90.00
_cell.angle_beta   90.00
_cell.angle_gamma   90.00
#
_symmetry.space_group_name_H-M   'P 1'
#
loop_
_entity.id
_entity.type
_entity.pdbx_description
1 polymer ?
#
loop_
_entity_poly.entity_id
_entity_poly.type
_entity_poly.pdbx_seq_one_letter_code
_entity_poly.pdbx_strand_id
1 'polypeptide(L)'
;MRVASSLQDHLHLISADRGGRSIDVRILDLCTGSGCIAVLLAHRLHKLASKPSLSSLKWQVMGIDISPIALQLATQNASLMNLPTQSIHFHQADIFSPQQMDNIFHLTFGPSSSPPNHAVQVNMILSNPPYITPADYASSSPAQIDASVREWEDIRALVSVHPDHLHQVVSQAKDEDEKAGLTFYRRINSLMTRHAALLPPSSSTLPRLVLEVGHQGQAQRVVDIFSNPPLSISKERSSPQPPSPPRIQRDAWGVDRVVEVF
;
A
#
# COMPACT_ATOMS: atom_id res chain seq x y z
N MET A 1 -13.11 -3.69 4.53
CA MET A 1 -11.66 -3.89 4.34
C MET A 1 -11.10 -4.57 5.59
N ARG A 2 -10.61 -5.82 5.48
CA ARG A 2 -10.16 -6.62 6.64
C ARG A 2 -8.97 -6.00 7.38
N VAL A 3 -8.06 -5.35 6.67
CA VAL A 3 -6.86 -4.72 7.25
C VAL A 3 -7.17 -3.70 8.34
N ALA A 4 -8.24 -2.91 8.21
CA ALA A 4 -8.60 -1.93 9.23
C ALA A 4 -9.01 -2.59 10.56
N SER A 5 -9.73 -3.72 10.48
CA SER A 5 -10.09 -4.53 11.65
C SER A 5 -8.85 -5.21 12.24
N SER A 6 -8.01 -5.83 11.41
CA SER A 6 -6.76 -6.46 11.84
C SER A 6 -5.82 -5.47 12.54
N LEU A 7 -5.72 -4.24 12.02
CA LEU A 7 -4.96 -3.16 12.65
C LEU A 7 -5.56 -2.79 14.00
N GLN A 8 -6.88 -2.61 14.09
CA GLN A 8 -7.55 -2.30 15.35
C GLN A 8 -7.30 -3.39 16.41
N ASP A 9 -7.45 -4.66 16.06
CA ASP A 9 -7.24 -5.78 16.97
C ASP A 9 -5.78 -5.84 17.43
N HIS A 10 -4.83 -5.64 16.50
CA HIS A 10 -3.41 -5.57 16.82
C HIS A 10 -3.06 -4.43 17.78
N LEU A 11 -3.65 -3.24 17.58
CA LEU A 11 -3.45 -2.10 18.48
C LEU A 11 -4.00 -2.37 19.88
N HIS A 12 -5.15 -3.05 19.99
CA HIS A 12 -5.69 -3.47 21.28
C HIS A 12 -4.79 -4.50 21.99
N LEU A 13 -4.22 -5.46 21.24
CA LEU A 13 -3.26 -6.43 21.79
C LEU A 13 -1.99 -5.75 22.30
N ILE A 14 -1.37 -4.87 21.51
CA ILE A 14 -0.18 -4.11 21.92
C ILE A 14 -0.49 -3.30 23.18
N SER A 15 -1.63 -2.62 23.21
CA SER A 15 -2.01 -1.77 24.34
C SER A 15 -2.22 -2.55 25.64
N ALA A 16 -2.78 -3.77 25.56
CA ALA A 16 -3.01 -4.61 26.71
C ALA A 16 -1.71 -5.21 27.26
N ASP A 17 -0.79 -5.61 26.37
CA ASP A 17 0.46 -6.31 26.73
C ASP A 17 1.55 -5.36 27.28
N ARG A 18 1.55 -4.08 26.87
CA ARG A 18 2.71 -3.19 27.05
C ARG A 18 2.56 -2.06 28.07
N GLY A 19 1.63 -2.21 29.02
CA GLY A 19 1.60 -1.39 30.25
C GLY A 19 1.58 0.13 30.02
N GLY A 20 0.92 0.62 28.97
CA GLY A 20 0.76 2.06 28.71
C GLY A 20 1.87 2.72 27.87
N ARG A 21 2.77 1.96 27.22
CA ARG A 21 3.69 2.53 26.22
C ARG A 21 2.92 3.24 25.10
N SER A 22 3.45 4.37 24.61
CA SER A 22 2.85 5.06 23.45
C SER A 22 2.97 4.20 22.20
N ILE A 23 1.90 4.14 21.41
CA ILE A 23 1.88 3.44 20.13
C ILE A 23 1.91 4.51 19.04
N ASP A 24 2.74 4.29 18.01
CA ASP A 24 2.90 5.23 16.92
C ASP A 24 2.69 4.52 15.58
N VAL A 25 1.55 4.80 14.94
CA VAL A 25 1.16 4.19 13.67
C VAL A 25 1.58 5.08 12.50
N ARG A 26 2.28 4.52 11.51
CA ARG A 26 2.62 5.21 10.26
C ARG A 26 2.14 4.39 9.08
N ILE A 27 1.36 5.01 8.21
CA ILE A 27 0.80 4.35 7.03
C ILE A 27 1.20 5.11 5.79
N LEU A 28 1.67 4.37 4.77
CA LEU A 28 1.90 4.89 3.42
C LEU A 28 0.91 4.22 2.46
N ASP A 29 0.07 5.01 1.80
CA ASP A 29 -0.87 4.57 0.77
C ASP A 29 -0.34 4.98 -0.61
N LEU A 30 0.14 4.00 -1.37
CA LEU A 30 0.72 4.18 -2.70
C LEU A 30 -0.38 4.14 -3.76
N CYS A 31 -0.39 5.10 -4.69
CA CYS A 31 -1.44 5.28 -5.68
C CYS A 31 -2.79 5.56 -4.99
N THR A 32 -2.80 6.54 -4.09
CA THR A 32 -3.92 6.80 -3.17
C THR A 32 -5.20 7.24 -3.90
N GLY A 33 -5.09 7.76 -5.14
CA GLY A 33 -6.21 8.24 -5.91
C GLY A 33 -7.01 9.30 -5.15
N SER A 34 -8.31 9.07 -4.98
CA SER A 34 -9.21 9.91 -4.18
C SER A 34 -9.01 9.81 -2.66
N GLY A 35 -7.97 9.10 -2.21
CA GLY A 35 -7.64 8.89 -0.80
C GLY A 35 -8.51 7.84 -0.12
N CYS A 36 -9.22 6.97 -0.85
CA CYS A 36 -10.23 6.09 -0.26
C CYS A 36 -9.67 5.18 0.85
N ILE A 37 -8.49 4.59 0.65
CA ILE A 37 -7.80 3.75 1.63
C ILE A 37 -7.22 4.62 2.75
N ALA A 38 -6.43 5.65 2.39
CA ALA A 38 -5.82 6.57 3.35
C ALA A 38 -6.85 7.22 4.32
N VAL A 39 -7.94 7.78 3.78
CA VAL A 39 -9.00 8.44 4.54
C VAL A 39 -9.75 7.44 5.42
N LEU A 40 -10.04 6.23 4.93
CA LEU A 40 -10.68 5.18 5.73
C LEU A 40 -9.81 4.81 6.95
N LEU A 41 -8.53 4.55 6.74
CA LEU A 41 -7.62 4.16 7.82
C LEU A 41 -7.37 5.31 8.81
N ALA A 42 -7.16 6.52 8.30
CA ALA A 42 -7.05 7.73 9.12
C ALA A 42 -8.30 7.94 9.98
N HIS A 43 -9.50 7.80 9.40
CA HIS A 43 -10.75 7.91 10.15
C HIS A 43 -10.87 6.85 11.24
N ARG A 44 -10.48 5.60 10.97
CA ARG A 44 -10.49 4.53 11.99
C ARG A 44 -9.49 4.81 13.11
N LEU A 45 -8.26 5.19 12.77
CA LEU A 45 -7.21 5.55 13.72
C LEU A 45 -7.61 6.76 14.57
N HIS A 46 -8.21 7.78 13.95
CA HIS A 46 -8.73 8.94 14.66
C HIS A 46 -9.77 8.56 15.71
N LYS A 47 -10.76 7.71 15.35
CA LYS A 47 -11.76 7.22 16.30
C LYS A 47 -11.15 6.34 17.41
N LEU A 48 -10.10 5.57 17.10
CA LEU A 48 -9.41 4.74 18.09
C LEU A 48 -8.60 5.58 19.08
N ALA A 49 -7.91 6.61 18.61
CA ALA A 49 -7.12 7.51 19.46
C ALA A 49 -7.97 8.25 20.50
N SER A 50 -9.26 8.46 20.23
CA SER A 50 -10.21 9.05 21.19
C SER A 50 -10.68 8.06 22.28
N LYS A 51 -10.35 6.76 22.19
CA LYS A 51 -10.73 5.79 23.22
C LYS A 51 -9.75 5.84 24.39
N PRO A 52 -10.20 5.77 25.66
CA PRO A 52 -9.31 5.81 26.84
C PRO A 52 -8.21 4.74 26.82
N SER A 53 -8.54 3.53 26.34
CA SER A 53 -7.59 2.42 26.22
C SER A 53 -6.49 2.65 25.19
N LEU A 54 -6.64 3.62 24.29
CA LEU A 54 -5.66 3.97 23.25
C LEU A 54 -5.32 5.47 23.29
N SER A 55 -5.41 6.10 24.46
CA SER A 55 -5.16 7.54 24.64
C SER A 55 -3.72 7.97 24.31
N SER A 56 -2.77 7.04 24.30
CA SER A 56 -1.36 7.27 23.90
C SER A 56 -1.08 6.93 22.42
N LEU A 57 -2.12 6.60 21.64
CA LEU A 57 -2.01 6.30 20.22
C LEU A 57 -1.77 7.58 19.41
N LYS A 58 -0.59 7.65 18.80
CA LYS A 58 -0.28 8.60 17.75
C LYS A 58 -0.39 7.90 16.40
N TRP A 59 -0.78 8.66 15.39
CA TRP A 59 -0.90 8.12 14.05
C TRP A 59 -0.63 9.19 12.99
N GLN A 60 -0.05 8.74 11.88
CA GLN A 60 0.03 9.51 10.63
C GLN A 60 -0.25 8.59 9.44
N VAL A 61 -0.96 9.12 8.46
CA VAL A 61 -1.23 8.48 7.16
C VAL A 61 -0.73 9.40 6.05
N MET A 62 0.12 8.90 5.18
CA MET A 62 0.58 9.58 3.98
C MET A 62 0.00 8.88 2.76
N GLY A 63 -0.79 9.59 1.95
CA GLY A 63 -1.19 9.13 0.63
C GLY A 63 -0.32 9.77 -0.45
N ILE A 64 0.11 9.01 -1.44
CA ILE A 64 0.84 9.55 -2.59
C ILE A 64 0.19 9.15 -3.91
N ASP A 65 0.23 10.06 -4.87
CA ASP A 65 -0.26 9.85 -6.23
C ASP A 65 0.53 10.70 -7.22
N ILE A 66 0.55 10.29 -8.49
CA ILE A 66 1.13 11.10 -9.57
C ILE A 66 0.18 12.22 -10.00
N SER A 67 -1.13 12.02 -9.84
CA SER A 67 -2.19 12.91 -10.30
C SER A 67 -2.49 14.02 -9.28
N PRO A 68 -2.24 15.30 -9.58
CA PRO A 68 -2.57 16.40 -8.68
C PRO A 68 -4.08 16.53 -8.45
N ILE A 69 -4.91 16.17 -9.45
CA ILE A 69 -6.38 16.20 -9.35
C ILE A 69 -6.87 15.14 -8.35
N ALA A 70 -6.28 13.95 -8.37
CA ALA A 70 -6.60 12.89 -7.42
C ALA A 70 -6.29 13.33 -5.99
N LEU A 71 -5.13 13.95 -5.76
CA LEU A 71 -4.71 14.46 -4.45
C LEU A 71 -5.58 15.62 -3.95
N GLN A 72 -6.05 16.49 -4.84
CA GLN A 72 -7.04 17.52 -4.49
C GLN A 72 -8.33 16.88 -3.96
N LEU A 73 -8.84 15.86 -4.67
CA LEU A 73 -10.02 15.12 -4.24
C LEU A 73 -9.78 14.36 -2.92
N ALA A 74 -8.60 13.77 -2.74
CA ALA A 74 -8.21 13.11 -1.49
C ALA A 74 -8.20 14.08 -0.30
N THR A 75 -7.66 15.28 -0.52
CA THR A 75 -7.65 16.36 0.48
C THR A 75 -9.08 16.80 0.83
N GLN A 76 -9.95 16.96 -0.17
CA GLN A 76 -11.37 17.28 0.04
C GLN A 76 -12.08 16.17 0.83
N ASN A 77 -11.87 14.91 0.48
CA ASN A 77 -12.45 13.77 1.20
C ASN A 77 -11.98 13.70 2.66
N ALA A 78 -10.71 13.96 2.94
CA ALA A 78 -10.19 14.03 4.30
C ALA A 78 -10.82 15.18 5.10
N SER A 79 -11.00 16.35 4.46
CA SER A 79 -11.64 17.52 5.06
C SER A 79 -13.12 17.25 5.39
N LEU A 80 -13.87 16.63 4.46
CA LEU A 80 -15.28 16.24 4.68
C LEU A 80 -15.43 15.26 5.86
N MET A 81 -14.42 14.43 6.10
CA MET A 81 -14.38 13.50 7.22
C MET A 81 -13.88 14.12 8.54
N ASN A 82 -13.62 15.43 8.56
CA ASN A 82 -13.06 16.19 9.69
C ASN A 82 -11.76 15.59 10.24
N LEU A 83 -10.91 15.08 9.34
CA LEU A 83 -9.63 14.49 9.76
C LEU A 83 -8.59 15.57 10.10
N PRO A 84 -7.78 15.36 11.14
CA PRO A 84 -6.74 16.31 11.53
C PRO A 84 -5.65 16.41 10.46
N THR A 85 -5.44 17.61 9.91
CA THR A 85 -4.47 17.88 8.84
C THR A 85 -3.02 17.64 9.25
N GLN A 86 -2.73 17.57 10.55
CA GLN A 86 -1.41 17.19 11.06
C GLN A 86 -1.11 15.69 11.01
N SER A 87 -2.15 14.85 10.81
CA SER A 87 -2.05 13.39 10.84
C SER A 87 -2.37 12.73 9.52
N ILE A 88 -3.01 13.40 8.57
CA ILE A 88 -3.19 12.89 7.21
C ILE A 88 -2.61 13.87 6.19
N HIS A 89 -1.72 13.38 5.34
CA HIS A 89 -0.99 14.17 4.35
C HIS A 89 -1.10 13.52 2.97
N PHE A 90 -1.17 14.36 1.94
CA PHE A 90 -1.21 13.92 0.55
C PHE A 90 -0.07 14.57 -0.22
N HIS A 91 0.79 13.76 -0.84
CA HIS A 91 1.97 14.25 -1.55
C HIS A 91 1.98 13.77 -3.00
N GLN A 92 2.30 14.68 -3.92
CA GLN A 92 2.53 14.29 -5.30
C GLN A 92 3.89 13.60 -5.42
N ALA A 93 3.89 12.37 -5.92
CA ALA A 93 5.10 11.61 -6.19
C ALA A 93 4.84 10.57 -7.28
N ASP A 94 5.84 10.39 -8.13
CA ASP A 94 5.93 9.25 -9.04
C ASP A 94 6.62 8.09 -8.30
N ILE A 95 5.89 6.98 -8.14
CA ILE A 95 6.42 5.77 -7.51
C ILE A 95 7.66 5.24 -8.23
N PHE A 96 7.81 5.49 -9.53
CA PHE A 96 8.96 5.07 -10.33
C PHE A 96 10.18 5.99 -10.17
N SER A 97 10.03 7.19 -9.60
CA SER A 97 11.14 8.09 -9.29
C SER A 97 11.85 7.67 -7.98
N PRO A 98 13.09 7.15 -8.02
CA PRO A 98 13.78 6.72 -6.79
C PRO A 98 14.00 7.88 -5.82
N GLN A 99 14.36 9.07 -6.29
CA GLN A 99 14.65 10.23 -5.45
C GLN A 99 13.39 10.72 -4.72
N GLN A 100 12.25 10.75 -5.40
CA GLN A 100 10.98 11.13 -4.76
C GLN A 100 10.57 10.10 -3.72
N MET A 101 10.69 8.80 -4.04
CA MET A 101 10.33 7.76 -3.08
C MET A 101 11.29 7.68 -1.89
N ASP A 102 12.59 7.93 -2.08
CA ASP A 102 13.54 8.06 -0.97
C ASP A 102 13.05 9.12 0.04
N ASN A 103 12.65 10.29 -0.46
CA ASN A 103 12.09 11.35 0.38
C ASN A 103 10.78 10.93 1.05
N ILE A 104 9.84 10.31 0.33
CA ILE A 104 8.55 9.86 0.88
C ILE A 104 8.74 8.84 2.01
N PHE A 105 9.62 7.86 1.83
CA PHE A 105 9.91 6.86 2.85
C PHE A 105 10.57 7.48 4.09
N HIS A 106 11.51 8.42 3.90
CA HIS A 106 12.11 9.15 5.02
C HIS A 106 11.11 10.06 5.74
N LEU A 107 10.23 10.75 5.01
CA LEU A 107 9.19 11.58 5.62
C LEU A 107 8.15 10.75 6.39
N THR A 108 7.80 9.57 5.88
CA THR A 108 6.76 8.73 6.50
C THR A 108 7.28 7.88 7.65
N PHE A 109 8.46 7.27 7.48
CA PHE A 109 8.99 6.24 8.38
C PHE A 109 10.33 6.59 9.00
N GLY A 110 10.94 7.72 8.61
CA GLY A 110 12.21 8.18 9.17
C GLY A 110 12.10 8.47 10.68
N PRO A 111 13.25 8.51 11.37
CA PRO A 111 13.27 8.86 12.79
C PRO A 111 12.69 10.26 12.97
N SER A 112 11.57 10.38 13.69
CA SER A 112 11.21 11.66 14.30
C SER A 112 12.39 12.08 15.16
N SER A 113 12.79 13.34 15.10
CA SER A 113 13.93 13.93 15.81
C SER A 113 13.90 13.79 17.35
N SER A 114 12.90 13.08 17.89
CA SER A 114 12.86 12.49 19.22
C SER A 114 11.67 11.51 19.27
N PRO A 115 11.83 10.19 19.06
CA PRO A 115 10.84 9.27 19.59
C PRO A 115 10.89 9.45 21.12
N PRO A 116 9.77 9.63 21.83
CA PRO A 116 9.80 9.41 23.26
C PRO A 116 10.36 8.01 23.46
N ASN A 117 11.45 7.90 24.24
CA ASN A 117 12.11 6.63 24.54
C ASN A 117 11.02 5.58 24.79
N HIS A 118 11.03 4.48 24.01
CA HIS A 118 10.15 3.30 24.12
C HIS A 118 8.77 3.29 23.41
N ALA A 119 8.47 4.18 22.45
CA ALA A 119 7.24 4.04 21.64
C ALA A 119 7.23 2.79 20.76
N VAL A 120 6.08 2.12 20.64
CA VAL A 120 5.90 0.98 19.73
C VAL A 120 5.51 1.50 18.35
N GLN A 121 6.40 1.35 17.38
CA GLN A 121 6.16 1.77 16.02
C GLN A 121 5.43 0.67 15.22
N VAL A 122 4.34 1.05 14.54
CA VAL A 122 3.57 0.18 13.66
C VAL A 122 3.53 0.83 12.28
N ASN A 123 4.36 0.34 11.35
CA ASN A 123 4.40 0.86 9.98
C ASN A 123 3.70 -0.10 9.03
N MET A 124 2.93 0.44 8.09
CA MET A 124 2.23 -0.33 7.06
C MET A 124 2.26 0.42 5.74
N ILE A 125 2.41 -0.33 4.65
CA ILE A 125 2.25 0.17 3.28
C ILE A 125 0.99 -0.47 2.71
N LEU A 126 0.18 0.31 2.01
CA LEU A 126 -0.95 -0.18 1.23
C LEU A 126 -0.84 0.33 -0.20
N SER A 127 -1.44 -0.41 -1.13
CA SER A 127 -1.63 0.09 -2.48
C SER A 127 -2.79 -0.62 -3.15
N ASN A 128 -3.62 0.15 -3.86
CA ASN A 128 -4.42 -0.34 -4.96
C ASN A 128 -3.80 0.20 -6.26
N PRO A 129 -2.74 -0.42 -6.78
CA PRO A 129 -2.03 0.11 -7.95
C PRO A 129 -2.78 -0.22 -9.25
N PRO A 130 -2.46 0.45 -10.37
CA PRO A 130 -2.91 0.03 -11.69
C PRO A 130 -2.49 -1.41 -11.99
N TYR A 131 -3.46 -2.32 -12.11
CA TYR A 131 -3.24 -3.76 -12.23
C TYR A 131 -3.88 -4.40 -13.45
N ILE A 132 -4.67 -3.64 -14.22
CA ILE A 132 -5.34 -4.13 -15.42
C ILE A 132 -4.29 -4.38 -16.49
N THR A 133 -4.40 -5.53 -17.17
CA THR A 133 -3.47 -5.85 -18.25
C THR A 133 -3.73 -4.96 -19.47
N PRO A 134 -2.68 -4.61 -20.25
CA PRO A 134 -2.86 -3.91 -21.52
C PRO A 134 -3.84 -4.60 -22.47
N ALA A 135 -3.85 -5.93 -22.49
CA ALA A 135 -4.73 -6.73 -23.32
C ALA A 135 -6.20 -6.66 -22.87
N ASP A 136 -6.47 -6.77 -21.56
CA ASP A 136 -7.83 -6.64 -21.02
C ASP A 136 -8.38 -5.22 -21.25
N TYR A 137 -7.52 -4.18 -21.18
CA TYR A 137 -7.93 -2.81 -21.47
C TYR A 137 -8.24 -2.55 -22.94
N ALA A 138 -7.42 -3.11 -23.84
CA ALA A 138 -7.64 -2.99 -25.28
C ALA A 138 -8.82 -3.85 -25.78
N SER A 139 -9.28 -4.80 -24.99
CA SER A 139 -10.39 -5.68 -25.34
C SER A 139 -11.71 -4.92 -25.42
N SER A 140 -12.49 -5.24 -26.46
CA SER A 140 -13.86 -4.73 -26.62
C SER A 140 -14.89 -5.51 -25.79
N SER A 141 -14.45 -6.51 -25.00
CA SER A 141 -15.34 -7.40 -24.26
C SER A 141 -15.73 -6.82 -22.89
N PRO A 142 -17.03 -6.57 -22.62
CA PRO A 142 -17.50 -6.07 -21.32
C PRO A 142 -17.22 -7.03 -20.15
N ALA A 143 -16.91 -8.30 -20.43
CA ALA A 143 -16.60 -9.28 -19.40
C ALA A 143 -15.23 -9.05 -18.73
N GLN A 144 -14.39 -8.18 -19.29
CA GLN A 144 -13.04 -7.88 -18.77
C GLN A 144 -12.98 -6.51 -18.10
N ILE A 145 -13.53 -5.48 -18.74
CA ILE A 145 -13.65 -4.13 -18.16
C ILE A 145 -14.99 -3.54 -18.58
N ASP A 146 -15.69 -2.96 -17.60
CA ASP A 146 -16.92 -2.22 -17.87
C ASP A 146 -16.65 -1.02 -18.79
N ALA A 147 -17.53 -0.77 -19.75
CA ALA A 147 -17.39 0.34 -20.69
C ALA A 147 -17.26 1.69 -19.97
N SER A 148 -17.99 1.89 -18.87
CA SER A 148 -17.91 3.13 -18.09
C SER A 148 -16.53 3.36 -17.48
N VAL A 149 -15.90 2.31 -16.95
CA VAL A 149 -14.53 2.37 -16.40
C VAL A 149 -13.55 2.70 -17.52
N ARG A 150 -13.61 1.97 -18.63
CA ARG A 150 -12.67 2.13 -19.75
C ARG A 150 -12.74 3.51 -20.39
N GLU A 151 -13.94 4.08 -20.48
CA GLU A 151 -14.21 5.32 -21.23
C GLU A 151 -14.13 6.58 -20.37
N TRP A 152 -14.34 6.48 -19.05
CA TRP A 152 -14.46 7.66 -18.18
C TRP A 152 -13.48 7.72 -17.03
N GLU A 153 -12.80 6.63 -16.66
CA GLU A 153 -11.74 6.68 -15.66
C GLU A 153 -10.38 7.04 -16.27
N ASP A 154 -9.49 7.58 -15.44
CA ASP A 154 -8.12 7.89 -15.86
C ASP A 154 -7.37 6.59 -16.16
N ILE A 155 -6.96 6.42 -17.42
CA ILE A 155 -6.21 5.25 -17.88
C ILE A 155 -4.96 4.96 -17.02
N ARG A 156 -4.33 5.99 -16.44
CA ARG A 156 -3.15 5.85 -15.56
C ARG A 156 -3.48 5.23 -14.20
N ALA A 157 -4.76 5.20 -13.81
CA ALA A 157 -5.25 4.49 -12.63
C ALA A 157 -5.60 3.03 -12.93
N LEU A 158 -5.70 2.65 -14.20
CA LEU A 158 -6.17 1.33 -14.64
C LEU A 158 -5.02 0.43 -15.07
N VAL A 159 -4.20 0.89 -16.03
CA VAL A 159 -3.13 0.11 -16.64
C VAL A 159 -1.76 0.61 -16.20
N SER A 160 -0.81 -0.32 -16.09
CA SER A 160 0.55 -0.03 -15.61
C SER A 160 1.46 0.65 -16.63
N VAL A 161 0.96 0.93 -17.84
CA VAL A 161 1.71 1.50 -18.96
C VAL A 161 1.15 2.87 -19.31
N HIS A 162 2.03 3.80 -19.68
CA HIS A 162 1.59 5.13 -20.08
C HIS A 162 0.69 5.04 -21.33
N PRO A 163 -0.39 5.85 -21.43
CA PRO A 163 -1.32 5.82 -22.57
C PRO A 163 -0.63 5.82 -23.94
N ASP A 164 0.38 6.66 -24.11
CA ASP A 164 1.14 6.78 -25.38
C ASP A 164 1.87 5.49 -25.80
N HIS A 165 2.17 4.61 -24.84
CA HIS A 165 2.89 3.35 -25.07
C HIS A 165 1.96 2.13 -25.09
N LEU A 166 0.68 2.29 -24.76
CA LEU A 166 -0.27 1.18 -24.62
C LEU A 166 -0.37 0.35 -25.92
N HIS A 167 -0.56 0.99 -27.07
CA HIS A 167 -0.68 0.28 -28.36
C HIS A 167 0.58 -0.53 -28.71
N GLN A 168 1.75 0.01 -28.37
CA GLN A 168 3.02 -0.69 -28.58
C GLN A 168 3.14 -1.91 -27.66
N VAL A 169 2.74 -1.77 -26.40
CA VAL A 169 2.79 -2.88 -25.42
C VAL A 169 1.83 -4.00 -25.82
N VAL A 170 0.60 -3.66 -26.21
CA VAL A 170 -0.41 -4.65 -26.65
C VAL A 170 0.07 -5.45 -27.87
N SER A 171 0.76 -4.80 -28.81
CA SER A 171 1.15 -5.43 -30.08
C SER A 171 2.55 -6.07 -30.06
N GLN A 172 3.47 -5.56 -29.24
CA GLN A 172 4.91 -5.83 -29.39
C GLN A 172 5.68 -5.97 -28.06
N ALA A 173 5.03 -5.90 -26.90
CA ALA A 173 5.75 -6.07 -25.63
C ALA A 173 6.51 -7.40 -25.61
N LYS A 174 7.77 -7.35 -25.18
CA LYS A 174 8.56 -8.54 -24.87
C LYS A 174 8.63 -8.78 -23.36
N ASP A 175 8.31 -7.77 -22.56
CA ASP A 175 8.30 -7.86 -21.11
C ASP A 175 7.01 -8.54 -20.62
N GLU A 176 7.18 -9.69 -19.96
CA GLU A 176 6.09 -10.52 -19.45
C GLU A 176 5.44 -9.95 -18.17
N ASP A 177 6.11 -9.05 -17.46
CA ASP A 177 5.53 -8.34 -16.32
C ASP A 177 4.64 -7.19 -16.83
N GLU A 178 5.05 -6.45 -17.87
CA GLU A 178 4.20 -5.41 -18.48
C GLU A 178 2.90 -5.98 -19.05
N LYS A 179 2.99 -7.08 -19.81
CA LYS A 179 1.80 -7.77 -20.36
C LYS A 179 0.84 -8.24 -19.26
N ALA A 180 1.38 -8.61 -18.10
CA ALA A 180 0.64 -9.17 -17.00
C ALA A 180 0.14 -8.14 -15.98
N GLY A 181 0.38 -6.84 -16.22
CA GLY A 181 0.04 -5.78 -15.27
C GLY A 181 0.83 -5.87 -13.96
N LEU A 182 2.07 -6.39 -13.98
CA LEU A 182 2.87 -6.64 -12.78
C LEU A 182 3.89 -5.54 -12.44
N THR A 183 4.04 -4.54 -13.31
CA THR A 183 5.07 -3.51 -13.21
C THR A 183 5.06 -2.77 -11.86
N PHE A 184 3.88 -2.38 -11.38
CA PHE A 184 3.74 -1.71 -10.08
C PHE A 184 4.14 -2.62 -8.91
N TYR A 185 3.77 -3.91 -8.94
CA TYR A 185 4.14 -4.84 -7.87
C TYR A 185 5.65 -5.08 -7.81
N ARG A 186 6.33 -5.19 -8.96
CA ARG A 186 7.80 -5.25 -9.04
C ARG A 186 8.44 -3.99 -8.48
N ARG A 187 7.88 -2.83 -8.82
CA ARG A 187 8.36 -1.55 -8.31
C ARG A 187 8.19 -1.43 -6.80
N ILE A 188 7.03 -1.79 -6.27
CA ILE A 188 6.76 -1.79 -4.82
C ILE A 188 7.71 -2.75 -4.09
N ASN A 189 7.97 -3.95 -4.63
CA ASN A 189 8.95 -4.87 -4.05
C ASN A 189 10.37 -4.28 -4.03
N SER A 190 10.76 -3.58 -5.09
CA SER A 190 12.05 -2.85 -5.15
C SER A 190 12.14 -1.75 -4.09
N LEU A 191 11.05 -1.00 -3.87
CA LEU A 191 10.99 0.03 -2.83
C LEU A 191 11.08 -0.58 -1.43
N MET A 192 10.36 -1.68 -1.16
CA MET A 192 10.46 -2.38 0.12
C MET A 192 11.88 -2.91 0.40
N THR A 193 12.53 -3.43 -0.64
CA THR A 193 13.93 -3.91 -0.62
C THR A 193 14.87 -2.75 -0.27
N ARG A 194 14.73 -1.62 -0.99
CA ARG A 194 15.56 -0.42 -0.82
C ARG A 194 15.41 0.23 0.56
N HIS A 195 14.19 0.22 1.11
CA HIS A 195 13.87 0.88 2.38
C HIS A 195 13.69 -0.09 3.55
N ALA A 196 14.21 -1.32 3.45
CA ALA A 196 14.06 -2.36 4.47
C ALA A 196 14.55 -1.93 5.88
N ALA A 197 15.46 -0.95 5.97
CA ALA A 197 15.94 -0.39 7.24
C ALA A 197 14.91 0.53 7.93
N LEU A 198 13.98 1.12 7.19
CA LEU A 198 12.92 1.99 7.71
C LEU A 198 11.63 1.23 8.02
N LEU A 199 11.54 -0.02 7.56
CA LEU A 199 10.40 -0.89 7.80
C LEU A 199 10.61 -1.70 9.08
N PRO A 200 9.55 -1.90 9.89
CA PRO A 200 9.62 -2.68 11.11
C PRO A 200 9.96 -4.14 10.79
N PRO A 201 10.44 -4.90 11.79
CA PRO A 201 10.61 -6.34 11.66
C PRO A 201 9.30 -7.02 11.24
N SER A 202 9.42 -8.13 10.51
CA SER A 202 8.27 -8.93 10.11
C SER A 202 7.46 -9.41 11.31
N SER A 203 6.14 -9.43 11.19
CA SER A 203 5.21 -9.89 12.23
C SER A 203 4.30 -10.94 11.63
N SER A 204 4.03 -12.04 12.33
CA SER A 204 3.11 -13.08 11.83
C SER A 204 1.62 -12.67 11.89
N THR A 205 1.31 -11.57 12.56
CA THR A 205 -0.06 -11.17 12.92
C THR A 205 -0.56 -9.91 12.21
N LEU A 206 0.33 -9.02 11.79
CA LEU A 206 -0.03 -7.80 11.09
C LEU A 206 0.83 -7.66 9.83
N PRO A 207 0.24 -7.55 8.63
CA PRO A 207 1.00 -7.37 7.42
C PRO A 207 1.66 -5.99 7.39
N ARG A 208 2.91 -5.94 6.92
CA ARG A 208 3.64 -4.70 6.67
C ARG A 208 3.32 -4.11 5.29
N LEU A 209 2.82 -4.92 4.37
CA LEU A 209 2.35 -4.50 3.04
C LEU A 209 1.04 -5.20 2.70
N VAL A 210 0.08 -4.44 2.18
CA VAL A 210 -1.20 -4.95 1.67
C VAL A 210 -1.44 -4.40 0.27
N LEU A 211 -1.67 -5.29 -0.70
CA LEU A 211 -1.82 -4.95 -2.10
C LEU A 211 -3.15 -5.45 -2.64
N GLU A 212 -3.91 -4.58 -3.30
CA GLU A 212 -4.99 -5.03 -4.18
C GLU A 212 -4.40 -5.69 -5.43
N VAL A 213 -5.06 -6.76 -5.89
CA VAL A 213 -4.70 -7.49 -7.09
C VAL A 213 -5.92 -7.70 -7.98
N GLY A 214 -5.65 -7.70 -9.28
CA GLY A 214 -6.59 -8.07 -10.33
C GLY A 214 -6.85 -9.57 -10.38
N HIS A 215 -7.54 -9.99 -11.43
CA HIS A 215 -8.05 -11.35 -11.59
C HIS A 215 -7.04 -12.32 -12.25
N GLN A 216 -7.51 -13.54 -12.58
CA GLN A 216 -6.83 -14.51 -13.46
C GLN A 216 -5.43 -14.95 -12.98
N GLY A 217 -5.26 -15.24 -11.69
CA GLY A 217 -4.01 -15.78 -11.16
C GLY A 217 -2.90 -14.73 -10.92
N GLN A 218 -3.20 -13.44 -11.11
CA GLN A 218 -2.28 -12.35 -10.77
C GLN A 218 -1.86 -12.40 -9.29
N ALA A 219 -2.79 -12.77 -8.39
CA ALA A 219 -2.52 -12.90 -6.96
C ALA A 219 -1.34 -13.84 -6.66
N GLN A 220 -1.26 -15.01 -7.31
CA GLN A 220 -0.15 -15.95 -7.10
C GLN A 220 1.17 -15.39 -7.63
N ARG A 221 1.17 -14.73 -8.80
CA ARG A 221 2.38 -14.08 -9.34
C ARG A 221 2.88 -12.97 -8.42
N VAL A 222 1.96 -12.22 -7.79
CA VAL A 222 2.31 -11.22 -6.77
C VAL A 222 2.89 -11.90 -5.52
N VAL A 223 2.33 -13.01 -5.04
CA VAL A 223 2.96 -13.81 -3.97
C VAL A 223 4.39 -14.20 -4.34
N ASP A 224 4.63 -14.66 -5.57
CA ASP A 224 5.97 -15.08 -6.02
C ASP A 224 6.97 -13.90 -6.05
N ILE A 225 6.51 -12.70 -6.44
CA ILE A 225 7.31 -11.46 -6.41
C ILE A 225 7.80 -11.16 -4.98
N PHE A 226 6.92 -11.29 -3.99
CA PHE A 226 7.22 -10.92 -2.59
C PHE A 226 7.79 -12.07 -1.75
N SER A 227 7.78 -13.32 -2.26
CA SER A 227 8.40 -14.48 -1.60
C SER A 227 9.91 -14.57 -1.87
N ASN A 228 10.38 -14.03 -3.00
CA ASN A 228 11.78 -14.09 -3.43
C ASN A 228 12.36 -12.67 -3.58
N PRO A 229 12.75 -11.99 -2.49
CA PRO A 229 13.41 -10.69 -2.61
C PRO A 229 14.74 -10.85 -3.37
N PRO A 230 15.14 -9.86 -4.18
CA PRO A 230 16.39 -9.93 -4.94
C PRO A 230 17.59 -10.23 -4.03
N LEU A 231 18.50 -11.07 -4.53
CA LEU A 231 19.62 -11.72 -3.82
C LEU A 231 20.58 -10.78 -3.06
N SER A 232 20.45 -9.46 -3.18
CA SER A 232 21.36 -8.47 -2.57
C SER A 232 21.16 -8.24 -1.06
N ILE A 233 20.13 -8.81 -0.42
CA ILE A 233 19.85 -8.63 1.04
C ILE A 233 20.19 -9.89 1.87
N SER A 234 20.55 -11.02 1.24
CA SER A 234 20.65 -12.31 1.92
C SER A 234 21.84 -12.47 2.87
N LYS A 235 22.67 -11.44 3.11
CA LYS A 235 23.86 -11.56 3.97
C LYS A 235 23.78 -10.96 5.38
N GLU A 236 22.76 -10.17 5.74
CA GLU A 236 22.84 -9.40 7.02
C GLU A 236 21.65 -9.47 7.98
N ARG A 237 20.70 -10.39 7.83
CA ARG A 237 19.69 -10.61 8.88
C ARG A 237 19.59 -12.07 9.31
N SER A 238 20.38 -12.40 10.32
CA SER A 238 20.20 -13.59 11.17
C SER A 238 18.96 -13.41 12.06
N SER A 239 17.77 -13.46 11.46
CA SER A 239 16.54 -13.76 12.18
C SER A 239 16.46 -15.28 12.39
N PRO A 240 16.19 -15.79 13.61
CA PRO A 240 16.11 -17.23 13.87
C PRO A 240 14.87 -17.90 13.26
N GLN A 241 13.91 -17.14 12.73
CA GLN A 241 12.75 -17.67 12.01
C GLN A 241 12.61 -17.02 10.62
N PRO A 242 12.28 -17.82 9.59
CA PRO A 242 11.98 -17.29 8.27
C PRO A 242 10.71 -16.40 8.33
N PRO A 243 10.64 -15.33 7.53
CA PRO A 243 9.45 -14.49 7.48
C PRO A 243 8.22 -15.32 7.09
N SER A 244 7.05 -14.94 7.61
CA SER A 244 5.79 -15.59 7.24
C SER A 244 5.55 -15.38 5.74
N PRO A 245 5.11 -16.42 5.01
CA PRO A 245 4.86 -16.27 3.58
C PRO A 245 3.73 -15.28 3.31
N PRO A 246 3.73 -14.57 2.17
CA PRO A 246 2.60 -13.76 1.75
C PRO A 246 1.31 -14.59 1.68
N ARG A 247 0.17 -13.94 1.95
CA ARG A 247 -1.14 -14.60 1.99
C ARG A 247 -2.09 -13.95 0.99
N ILE A 248 -2.86 -14.78 0.28
CA ILE A 248 -3.93 -14.32 -0.61
C ILE A 248 -5.24 -14.27 0.18
N GLN A 249 -5.91 -13.13 0.11
CA GLN A 249 -7.24 -12.91 0.67
C GLN A 249 -8.26 -12.80 -0.44
N ARG A 250 -9.39 -13.48 -0.23
CA ARG A 250 -10.55 -13.44 -1.13
C ARG A 250 -11.59 -12.44 -0.66
N ASP A 251 -12.29 -11.86 -1.61
CA ASP A 251 -13.48 -11.05 -1.35
C ASP A 251 -14.70 -11.91 -0.96
N ALA A 252 -15.86 -11.26 -0.80
CA ALA A 252 -17.09 -11.92 -0.41
C ALA A 252 -17.63 -12.92 -1.46
N TRP A 253 -17.14 -12.83 -2.71
CA TRP A 253 -17.51 -13.71 -3.82
C TRP A 253 -16.47 -14.80 -4.09
N GLY A 254 -15.44 -14.90 -3.24
CA GLY A 254 -14.40 -15.93 -3.38
C GLY A 254 -13.35 -15.61 -4.43
N VAL A 255 -13.31 -14.37 -4.94
CA VAL A 255 -12.28 -13.92 -5.89
C VAL A 255 -11.06 -13.45 -5.11
N ASP A 256 -9.87 -13.87 -5.54
CA ASP A 256 -8.61 -13.38 -4.98
C ASP A 256 -8.50 -11.87 -5.27
N ARG A 257 -8.35 -11.05 -4.23
CA ARG A 257 -8.36 -9.58 -4.37
C ARG A 257 -7.24 -8.89 -3.64
N VAL A 258 -6.66 -9.51 -2.63
CA VAL A 258 -5.63 -8.87 -1.81
C VAL A 258 -4.50 -9.83 -1.53
N VAL A 259 -3.26 -9.33 -1.62
CA VAL A 259 -2.06 -10.01 -1.13
C VAL A 259 -1.53 -9.28 0.10
N GLU A 260 -1.34 -10.01 1.19
CA GLU A 260 -0.81 -9.53 2.46
C GLU A 260 0.61 -10.06 2.66
N VAL A 261 1.59 -9.17 2.90
CA VAL A 261 3.00 -9.51 3.15
C VAL A 261 3.35 -9.14 4.59
N PHE A 262 3.96 -10.09 5.31
CA PHE A 262 4.16 -10.08 6.76
C PHE A 262 5.62 -9.82 7.16
#